data_AF-A0A7Y2GVP3-F1
#
_entry.id   AF-A0A7Y2GVP3-F1
#
_cell.length_a   1.000
_cell.length_b   1.000
_cell.length_c   1.000
_cell.angle_alpha   90.00
_cell.angle_beta   90.00
_cell.angle_gamma   90.00
#
_symmetry.space_group_name_H-M   'P 1'
#
loop_
_entity.id
_entity.type
_entity.pdbx_description
1 polymer ?
#
loop_
_entity_poly.entity_id
_entity_poly.type
_entity_poly.pdbx_seq_one_letter_code
_entity_poly.pdbx_strand_id
1 'polypeptide(L)'
;MQNVLGKYIFLILIFSAFSVTCPAWDEVGHKLTSIIAWERMTPEAREKAFMLLNSAPEDSDLNVHYNRFNSRSEAIKRLELFMFAATWSDVVRDRSFDVRNKNYNQGDWHYADIFWKQENGKAKILEDFPEESGKAIPKLYDFEKILRDPSYKDDEKAIAIAWFLHVGGDIHNPVHNASRITENSPKGDQGGNRFTFIPRTETQRGLNLHGYWDSIIGRRKPRKNDACDTDYLIPIARKIIKKFPYSKMRSRLKLGDYKKWNMEGFKLLNEVVYTPEISRNEMPSKKYRKRADRTAREQIALAGYRLGETLNRIFAEKPIGESMGSPNNCLIIRKVLYPVSKRPTPDQEMRIALIDICPPNRGMVTRPTTPITVFGESAMFEYDVVRVFTTKKEAEEFAKKNKIKDSRYQ
;
A
#
# COMPACT_ATOMS: atom_id res chain seq x y z
N MET A 1 -2.02 68.66 33.96
CA MET A 1 -2.68 67.55 34.68
C MET A 1 -3.44 66.71 33.66
N GLN A 2 -3.09 65.42 33.56
CA GLN A 2 -3.92 64.26 33.14
C GLN A 2 -4.57 64.33 31.73
N ASN A 3 -4.41 63.40 30.79
CA ASN A 3 -4.15 61.97 30.88
C ASN A 3 -3.45 61.46 29.61
N VAL A 4 -2.44 60.62 29.83
CA VAL A 4 -1.70 59.85 28.82
C VAL A 4 -2.53 58.61 28.48
N LEU A 5 -3.01 58.50 27.24
CA LEU A 5 -3.51 57.22 26.70
C LEU A 5 -2.59 56.80 25.55
N GLY A 6 -1.58 56.00 25.90
CA GLY A 6 -0.72 55.33 24.94
C GLY A 6 -1.50 54.29 24.16
N LYS A 7 -1.70 54.52 22.87
CA LYS A 7 -2.14 53.51 21.89
C LYS A 7 -0.95 52.60 21.58
N TYR A 8 -0.78 51.52 22.35
CA TYR A 8 0.07 50.41 21.93
C TYR A 8 -0.76 49.49 21.02
N ILE A 9 -0.67 49.70 19.71
CA ILE A 9 -1.09 48.70 18.73
C ILE A 9 0.04 47.68 18.64
N PHE A 10 -0.09 46.60 19.41
CA PHE A 10 0.78 45.43 19.27
C PHE A 10 0.31 44.66 18.03
N LEU A 11 0.94 44.95 16.89
CA LEU A 11 0.76 44.19 15.65
C LEU A 11 1.51 42.87 15.81
N ILE A 12 0.86 41.88 16.41
CA ILE A 12 1.34 40.50 16.40
C ILE A 12 1.16 39.98 14.97
N LEU A 13 2.24 40.06 14.19
CA LEU A 13 2.41 39.30 12.95
C LEU A 13 2.46 37.81 13.31
N ILE A 14 1.30 37.17 13.38
CA ILE A 14 1.19 35.72 13.38
C ILE A 14 1.55 35.26 11.96
N PHE A 15 2.86 35.05 11.73
CA PHE A 15 3.31 34.21 10.63
C PHE A 15 2.86 32.78 10.95
N SER A 16 1.63 32.47 10.59
CA SER A 16 1.13 31.11 10.52
C SER A 16 1.89 30.42 9.39
N ALA A 17 3.01 29.79 9.76
CA ALA A 17 3.67 28.78 8.95
C ALA A 17 2.70 27.60 8.81
N PHE A 18 1.71 27.74 7.92
CA PHE A 18 0.96 26.62 7.39
C PHE A 18 1.97 25.71 6.71
N SER A 19 2.40 24.70 7.45
CA SER A 19 3.17 23.58 6.92
C SER A 19 2.32 22.98 5.81
N VAL A 20 2.72 23.21 4.56
CA VAL A 20 2.05 22.62 3.41
C VAL A 20 2.38 21.14 3.48
N THR A 21 1.44 20.35 4.00
CA THR A 21 1.47 18.91 3.80
C THR A 21 1.10 18.71 2.34
N CYS A 22 2.11 18.49 1.49
CA CYS A 22 1.85 17.79 0.24
C CYS A 22 1.85 16.31 0.60
N PRO A 23 0.68 15.66 0.68
CA PRO A 23 0.59 14.20 0.67
C PRO A 23 1.15 13.69 -0.64
N ALA A 24 1.85 12.56 -0.59
CA ALA A 24 2.69 12.07 -1.67
C ALA A 24 1.91 11.67 -2.92
N TRP A 25 1.58 10.42 -3.25
CA TRP A 25 0.33 10.33 -4.01
C TRP A 25 -0.75 11.01 -3.15
N ASP A 26 -1.72 11.70 -3.75
CA ASP A 26 -2.85 12.08 -2.92
C ASP A 26 -3.55 10.79 -2.44
N GLU A 27 -4.54 10.95 -1.55
CA GLU A 27 -5.31 9.84 -1.01
C GLU A 27 -5.80 8.85 -2.11
N VAL A 28 -6.14 9.36 -3.30
CA VAL A 28 -6.62 8.54 -4.42
C VAL A 28 -5.50 7.65 -4.96
N GLY A 29 -4.28 8.16 -5.17
CA GLY A 29 -3.18 7.36 -5.71
C GLY A 29 -2.68 6.29 -4.74
N HIS A 30 -2.61 6.59 -3.44
CA HIS A 30 -2.27 5.58 -2.41
C HIS A 30 -3.31 4.47 -2.33
N LYS A 31 -4.58 4.83 -2.28
CA LYS A 31 -5.66 3.85 -2.23
C LYS A 31 -5.75 3.00 -3.50
N LEU A 32 -5.46 3.57 -4.68
CA LEU A 32 -5.38 2.78 -5.91
C LEU A 32 -4.20 1.81 -5.89
N THR A 33 -3.04 2.26 -5.41
CA THR A 33 -1.85 1.44 -5.25
C THR A 33 -2.13 0.24 -4.32
N SER A 34 -2.78 0.48 -3.17
CA SER A 34 -3.15 -0.57 -2.22
C SER A 34 -4.23 -1.51 -2.73
N ILE A 35 -5.25 -1.03 -3.49
CA ILE A 35 -6.21 -1.93 -4.16
C ILE A 35 -5.49 -2.87 -5.12
N ILE A 36 -4.54 -2.36 -5.93
CA ILE A 36 -3.80 -3.19 -6.89
C ILE A 36 -2.88 -4.18 -6.16
N ALA A 37 -2.25 -3.76 -5.04
CA ALA A 37 -1.48 -4.65 -4.19
C ALA A 37 -2.35 -5.75 -3.57
N TRP A 38 -3.52 -5.39 -3.02
CA TRP A 38 -4.48 -6.33 -2.48
C TRP A 38 -4.89 -7.36 -3.53
N GLU A 39 -5.29 -6.94 -4.73
CA GLU A 39 -5.62 -7.84 -5.85
C GLU A 39 -4.46 -8.76 -6.25
N ARG A 40 -3.21 -8.33 -6.08
CA ARG A 40 -2.01 -9.15 -6.33
C ARG A 40 -1.69 -10.14 -5.21
N MET A 41 -2.06 -9.83 -3.98
CA MET A 41 -1.76 -10.67 -2.82
C MET A 41 -2.54 -12.00 -2.83
N THR A 42 -1.92 -13.05 -2.30
CA THR A 42 -2.62 -14.32 -2.04
C THR A 42 -3.62 -14.16 -0.88
N PRO A 43 -4.62 -15.04 -0.76
CA PRO A 43 -5.54 -15.02 0.38
C PRO A 43 -4.82 -15.04 1.74
N GLU A 44 -3.75 -15.83 1.87
CA GLU A 44 -2.97 -15.97 3.10
C GLU A 44 -2.23 -14.66 3.45
N ALA A 45 -1.62 -14.03 2.45
CA ALA A 45 -0.95 -12.74 2.65
C ALA A 45 -1.95 -11.64 3.03
N ARG A 46 -3.17 -11.66 2.47
CA ARG A 46 -4.25 -10.72 2.85
C ARG A 46 -4.71 -10.94 4.29
N GLU A 47 -4.82 -12.20 4.72
CA GLU A 47 -5.16 -12.54 6.11
C GLU A 47 -4.09 -12.01 7.08
N LYS A 48 -2.81 -12.30 6.81
CA LYS A 48 -1.70 -11.83 7.65
C LYS A 48 -1.64 -10.30 7.70
N ALA A 49 -1.79 -9.62 6.56
CA ALA A 49 -1.82 -8.16 6.52
C ALA A 49 -2.99 -7.58 7.33
N PHE A 50 -4.19 -8.16 7.19
CA PHE A 50 -5.36 -7.77 8.00
C PHE A 50 -5.09 -7.96 9.49
N MET A 51 -4.54 -9.11 9.89
CA MET A 51 -4.32 -9.41 11.29
C MET A 51 -3.31 -8.45 11.94
N LEU A 52 -2.21 -8.15 11.25
CA LEU A 52 -1.26 -7.13 11.70
C LEU A 52 -1.93 -5.76 11.83
N LEU A 53 -2.62 -5.28 10.79
CA LEU A 53 -3.28 -3.97 10.83
C LEU A 53 -4.35 -3.86 11.93
N ASN A 54 -5.05 -4.95 12.23
CA ASN A 54 -6.04 -5.00 13.31
C ASN A 54 -5.40 -5.06 14.71
N SER A 55 -4.10 -5.39 14.80
CA SER A 55 -3.29 -5.36 16.02
C SER A 55 -2.55 -4.03 16.22
N ALA A 56 -2.83 -3.00 15.41
CA ALA A 56 -2.20 -1.69 15.55
C ALA A 56 -2.45 -1.08 16.94
N PRO A 57 -1.47 -0.33 17.50
CA PRO A 57 -1.66 0.42 18.73
C PRO A 57 -2.88 1.35 18.67
N GLU A 58 -3.61 1.48 19.78
CA GLU A 58 -4.81 2.31 19.85
C GLU A 58 -4.51 3.79 19.53
N ASP A 59 -3.39 4.31 20.02
CA ASP A 59 -2.95 5.69 19.80
C ASP A 59 -2.52 5.98 18.35
N SER A 60 -2.44 4.94 17.51
CA SER A 60 -2.16 5.07 16.08
C SER A 60 -3.40 5.39 15.26
N ASP A 61 -4.61 5.15 15.77
CA ASP A 61 -5.88 5.26 15.03
C ASP A 61 -5.93 4.44 13.71
N LEU A 62 -5.11 3.40 13.53
CA LEU A 62 -5.17 2.57 12.31
C LEU A 62 -6.38 1.65 12.31
N ASN A 63 -6.61 0.96 13.43
CA ASN A 63 -7.63 -0.06 13.56
C ASN A 63 -9.06 0.50 13.61
N VAL A 64 -9.24 1.80 13.89
CA VAL A 64 -10.55 2.48 13.92
C VAL A 64 -11.25 2.46 12.56
N HIS A 65 -10.48 2.32 11.49
CA HIS A 65 -10.98 2.20 10.13
C HIS A 65 -11.60 0.82 9.83
N TYR A 66 -11.39 -0.18 10.70
CA TYR A 66 -12.08 -1.45 10.63
C TYR A 66 -13.39 -1.40 11.43
N ASN A 67 -14.45 -0.90 10.78
CA ASN A 67 -15.76 -0.80 11.41
C ASN A 67 -16.44 -2.18 11.53
N ARG A 68 -16.38 -2.76 12.72
CA ARG A 68 -16.95 -4.08 13.05
C ARG A 68 -18.47 -4.15 12.91
N PHE A 69 -19.15 -3.02 12.99
CA PHE A 69 -20.62 -2.91 13.09
C PHE A 69 -21.30 -2.46 11.80
N ASN A 70 -20.54 -2.12 10.75
CA ASN A 70 -21.16 -1.76 9.48
C ASN A 70 -21.71 -3.00 8.73
N SER A 71 -22.70 -2.79 7.87
CA SER A 71 -23.37 -3.85 7.11
C SER A 71 -22.57 -4.37 5.91
N ARG A 72 -21.35 -3.87 5.69
CA ARG A 72 -20.52 -4.28 4.56
C ARG A 72 -19.95 -5.67 4.80
N SER A 73 -19.73 -6.41 3.71
CA SER A 73 -19.11 -7.73 3.80
C SER A 73 -17.70 -7.65 4.39
N GLU A 74 -17.29 -8.69 5.12
CA GLU A 74 -15.95 -8.81 5.70
C GLU A 74 -14.82 -8.54 4.70
N ALA A 75 -14.92 -9.07 3.49
CA ALA A 75 -13.94 -8.83 2.42
C ALA A 75 -13.76 -7.34 2.08
N ILE A 76 -14.85 -6.56 2.13
CA ILE A 76 -14.81 -5.12 1.86
C ILE A 76 -14.23 -4.35 3.04
N LYS A 77 -14.65 -4.66 4.27
CA LYS A 77 -14.10 -3.99 5.48
C LYS A 77 -12.58 -4.18 5.58
N ARG A 78 -12.08 -5.37 5.24
CA ARG A 78 -10.65 -5.69 5.23
C ARG A 78 -9.89 -4.95 4.14
N LEU A 79 -10.47 -4.87 2.94
CA LEU A 79 -9.92 -4.06 1.86
C LEU A 79 -9.88 -2.57 2.25
N GLU A 80 -10.93 -2.04 2.87
CA GLU A 80 -10.99 -0.66 3.35
C GLU A 80 -9.89 -0.38 4.38
N LEU A 81 -9.72 -1.24 5.39
CA LEU A 81 -8.61 -1.11 6.36
C LEU A 81 -7.24 -1.06 5.66
N PHE A 82 -7.01 -1.97 4.71
CA PHE A 82 -5.76 -2.00 3.94
C PHE A 82 -5.57 -0.74 3.06
N MET A 83 -6.66 -0.20 2.51
CA MET A 83 -6.65 1.05 1.77
C MET A 83 -6.31 2.24 2.65
N PHE A 84 -6.90 2.33 3.84
CA PHE A 84 -6.63 3.40 4.80
C PHE A 84 -5.20 3.33 5.36
N ALA A 85 -4.68 2.13 5.61
CA ALA A 85 -3.29 1.94 6.04
C ALA A 85 -2.29 2.57 5.06
N ALA A 86 -2.55 2.48 3.75
CA ALA A 86 -1.69 3.10 2.72
C ALA A 86 -1.74 4.64 2.70
N THR A 87 -2.70 5.27 3.38
CA THR A 87 -2.82 6.73 3.50
C THR A 87 -2.48 7.25 4.89
N TRP A 88 -2.34 6.34 5.86
CA TRP A 88 -2.24 6.67 7.28
C TRP A 88 -1.05 7.58 7.60
N SER A 89 0.10 7.34 6.97
CA SER A 89 1.32 8.13 7.14
C SER A 89 1.16 9.62 6.83
N ASP A 90 0.23 10.00 5.94
CA ASP A 90 -0.12 11.41 5.72
C ASP A 90 -1.18 11.91 6.71
N VAL A 91 -2.10 11.04 7.16
CA VAL A 91 -3.14 11.36 8.15
C VAL A 91 -2.54 11.67 9.53
N VAL A 92 -1.46 10.98 9.92
CA VAL A 92 -0.78 11.25 11.20
C VAL A 92 -0.11 12.62 11.25
N ARG A 93 0.01 13.33 10.13
CA ARG A 93 0.56 14.70 10.06
C ARG A 93 -0.42 15.76 10.62
N ASP A 94 -1.69 15.40 10.80
CA ASP A 94 -2.70 16.30 11.38
C ASP A 94 -2.38 16.62 12.85
N ARG A 95 -2.07 17.89 13.10
CA ARG A 95 -1.71 18.41 14.43
C ARG A 95 -2.89 18.52 15.38
N SER A 96 -4.13 18.32 14.89
CA SER A 96 -5.33 18.26 15.73
C SER A 96 -5.34 17.00 16.61
N PHE A 97 -4.56 15.97 16.25
CA PHE A 97 -4.41 14.71 16.99
C PHE A 97 -2.98 14.61 17.56
N ASP A 98 -2.72 15.34 18.64
CA ASP A 98 -1.36 15.56 19.19
C ASP A 98 -0.58 14.27 19.50
N VAL A 99 -1.21 13.29 20.15
CA VAL A 99 -0.56 12.00 20.49
C VAL A 99 -0.15 11.25 19.23
N ARG A 100 -1.10 11.06 18.30
CA ARG A 100 -0.84 10.39 17.02
C ARG A 100 0.22 11.12 16.21
N ASN A 101 0.17 12.45 16.18
CA ASN A 101 1.14 13.27 15.48
C ASN A 101 2.55 13.12 16.05
N LYS A 102 2.71 13.29 17.37
CA LYS A 102 4.01 13.20 18.04
C LYS A 102 4.63 11.82 17.90
N ASN A 103 3.82 10.76 18.00
CA ASN A 103 4.31 9.39 18.02
C ASN A 103 4.64 8.87 16.61
N TYR A 104 3.89 9.29 15.59
CA TYR A 104 3.93 8.64 14.28
C TYR A 104 4.30 9.54 13.11
N ASN A 105 4.27 10.87 13.21
CA ASN A 105 4.59 11.76 12.09
C ASN A 105 6.09 11.74 11.74
N GLN A 106 6.43 11.39 10.50
CA GLN A 106 7.80 11.33 10.01
C GLN A 106 7.91 11.96 8.61
N GLY A 107 8.03 13.29 8.57
CA GLY A 107 7.93 14.05 7.32
C GLY A 107 9.02 13.75 6.29
N ASP A 108 10.22 13.38 6.72
CA ASP A 108 11.36 13.07 5.86
C ASP A 108 11.35 11.64 5.31
N TRP A 109 10.40 10.78 5.71
CA TRP A 109 10.32 9.38 5.22
C TRP A 109 9.60 9.26 3.88
N HIS A 110 8.92 10.31 3.41
CA HIS A 110 8.04 10.29 2.23
C HIS A 110 8.75 10.51 0.89
N TYR A 111 10.05 10.74 0.88
CA TYR A 111 10.81 11.04 -0.33
C TYR A 111 12.25 10.55 -0.21
N ALA A 112 12.92 10.47 -1.35
CA ALA A 112 14.34 10.17 -1.45
C ALA A 112 14.90 10.90 -2.67
N ASP A 113 15.24 12.16 -2.47
CA ASP A 113 15.73 13.04 -3.51
C ASP A 113 17.13 12.61 -4.00
N ILE A 114 17.21 12.32 -5.30
CA ILE A 114 18.43 12.46 -6.08
C ILE A 114 18.54 13.91 -6.54
N PHE A 115 19.56 14.62 -6.07
CA PHE A 115 19.82 15.99 -6.51
C PHE A 115 20.42 16.00 -7.91
N TRP A 116 19.91 16.87 -8.77
CA TRP A 116 20.33 16.90 -10.17
C TRP A 116 20.19 18.29 -10.79
N LYS A 117 20.95 18.56 -11.85
CA LYS A 117 20.82 19.78 -12.66
C LYS A 117 20.71 19.45 -14.14
N GLN A 118 20.14 20.37 -14.91
CA GLN A 118 20.17 20.31 -16.37
C GLN A 118 21.51 20.88 -16.87
N GLU A 119 22.27 20.09 -17.63
CA GLU A 119 23.53 20.48 -18.26
C GLU A 119 23.49 20.04 -19.73
N ASN A 120 23.62 20.98 -20.68
CA ASN A 120 23.59 20.71 -22.13
C ASN A 120 22.38 19.89 -22.61
N GLY A 121 21.19 20.19 -22.09
CA GLY A 121 19.97 19.47 -22.47
C GLY A 121 19.83 18.07 -21.85
N LYS A 122 20.74 17.66 -20.95
CA LYS A 122 20.69 16.37 -20.25
C LYS A 122 20.64 16.57 -18.73
N ALA A 123 20.05 15.60 -18.03
CA ALA A 123 20.08 15.58 -16.58
C ALA A 123 21.41 15.02 -16.08
N LYS A 124 22.01 15.72 -15.11
CA LYS A 124 23.26 15.33 -14.44
C LYS A 124 23.02 15.22 -12.94
N ILE A 125 23.25 14.04 -12.38
CA ILE A 125 23.19 13.79 -10.94
C ILE A 125 24.34 14.53 -10.24
N LEU A 126 24.08 15.05 -9.05
CA LEU A 126 25.06 15.68 -8.17
C LEU A 126 25.28 14.74 -6.98
N GLU A 127 26.38 13.97 -7.01
CA GLU A 127 26.63 12.90 -6.02
C GLU A 127 26.90 13.46 -4.61
N ASP A 128 27.69 14.54 -4.52
CA ASP A 128 28.08 15.16 -3.25
C ASP A 128 27.36 16.50 -3.02
N PHE A 129 26.03 16.47 -3.13
CA PHE A 129 25.23 17.67 -2.88
C PHE A 129 25.02 17.90 -1.37
N PRO A 130 25.20 19.14 -0.84
CA PRO A 130 25.26 19.38 0.61
C PRO A 130 23.90 19.32 1.33
N GLU A 131 22.79 19.31 0.59
CA GLU A 131 21.45 19.19 1.20
C GLU A 131 21.13 17.72 1.51
N GLU A 132 20.52 17.48 2.66
CA GLU A 132 20.10 16.13 3.02
C GLU A 132 18.91 15.67 2.18
N SER A 133 18.97 14.40 1.74
CA SER A 133 17.87 13.73 1.07
C SER A 133 16.90 13.12 2.09
N GLY A 134 15.67 12.85 1.65
CA GLY A 134 14.70 12.09 2.43
C GLY A 134 15.10 10.64 2.64
N LYS A 135 14.46 9.99 3.62
CA LYS A 135 14.80 8.67 4.16
C LYS A 135 13.95 7.52 3.59
N ALA A 136 13.18 7.74 2.53
CA ALA A 136 12.27 6.71 2.01
C ALA A 136 12.97 5.37 1.71
N ILE A 137 14.15 5.41 1.10
CA ILE A 137 14.88 4.19 0.71
C ILE A 137 15.41 3.38 1.89
N PRO A 138 16.19 3.95 2.84
CA PRO A 138 16.57 3.20 4.04
C PRO A 138 15.35 2.74 4.83
N LYS A 139 14.28 3.53 4.90
CA LYS A 139 13.06 3.16 5.62
C LYS A 139 12.32 1.98 4.98
N LEU A 140 12.27 1.87 3.66
CA LEU A 140 11.72 0.69 3.00
C LEU A 140 12.47 -0.59 3.33
N TYR A 141 13.80 -0.54 3.44
CA TYR A 141 14.59 -1.67 3.95
C TYR A 141 14.26 -1.97 5.42
N ASP A 142 14.17 -0.95 6.27
CA ASP A 142 13.82 -1.11 7.69
C ASP A 142 12.43 -1.77 7.87
N PHE A 143 11.40 -1.27 7.16
CA PHE A 143 10.05 -1.82 7.27
C PHE A 143 9.97 -3.24 6.74
N GLU A 144 10.59 -3.54 5.59
CA GLU A 144 10.64 -4.92 5.10
C GLU A 144 11.35 -5.85 6.11
N LYS A 145 12.43 -5.38 6.75
CA LYS A 145 13.11 -6.14 7.81
C LYS A 145 12.16 -6.43 8.99
N ILE A 146 11.50 -5.40 9.52
CA ILE A 146 10.54 -5.53 10.64
C ILE A 146 9.43 -6.53 10.28
N LEU A 147 8.89 -6.44 9.06
CA LEU A 147 7.81 -7.31 8.62
C LEU A 147 8.25 -8.78 8.45
N ARG A 148 9.52 -9.03 8.12
CA ARG A 148 10.08 -10.38 7.94
C ARG A 148 10.55 -11.02 9.24
N ASP A 149 10.92 -10.21 10.22
CA ASP A 149 11.57 -10.68 11.43
C ASP A 149 10.53 -11.12 12.48
N PRO A 150 10.50 -12.42 12.87
CA PRO A 150 9.53 -12.92 13.83
C PRO A 150 9.69 -12.35 15.23
N SER A 151 10.83 -11.73 15.58
CA SER A 151 11.05 -11.19 16.93
C SER A 151 10.28 -9.89 17.21
N TYR A 152 9.89 -9.16 16.16
CA TYR A 152 9.07 -7.95 16.31
C TYR A 152 7.63 -8.30 16.62
N LYS A 153 7.01 -7.51 17.50
CA LYS A 153 5.61 -7.68 17.89
C LYS A 153 4.66 -7.30 16.76
N ASP A 154 3.42 -7.78 16.84
CA ASP A 154 2.42 -7.55 15.81
C ASP A 154 2.01 -6.07 15.71
N ASP A 155 2.02 -5.33 16.82
CA ASP A 155 1.73 -3.89 16.87
C ASP A 155 2.84 -3.06 16.17
N GLU A 156 4.11 -3.40 16.39
CA GLU A 156 5.26 -2.82 15.68
C GLU A 156 5.18 -3.12 14.18
N LYS A 157 4.83 -4.36 13.82
CA LYS A 157 4.62 -4.77 12.43
C LYS A 157 3.43 -4.07 11.79
N ALA A 158 2.39 -3.73 12.54
CA ALA A 158 1.23 -2.98 12.06
C ALA A 158 1.63 -1.57 11.59
N ILE A 159 2.48 -0.88 12.36
CA ILE A 159 3.04 0.42 11.99
C ILE A 159 3.96 0.28 10.77
N ALA A 160 4.82 -0.76 10.77
CA ALA A 160 5.73 -1.00 9.65
C ALA A 160 5.01 -1.30 8.33
N ILE A 161 3.91 -2.08 8.32
CA ILE A 161 3.16 -2.36 7.09
C ILE A 161 2.45 -1.11 6.57
N ALA A 162 1.89 -0.27 7.44
CA ALA A 162 1.27 0.99 7.03
C ALA A 162 2.28 1.92 6.35
N TRP A 163 3.44 2.12 6.98
CA TRP A 163 4.54 2.88 6.38
C TRP A 163 5.09 2.26 5.10
N PHE A 164 5.25 0.93 5.05
CA PHE A 164 5.73 0.22 3.87
C PHE A 164 4.82 0.43 2.66
N LEU A 165 3.50 0.34 2.87
CA LEU A 165 2.50 0.59 1.83
C LEU A 165 2.54 2.04 1.34
N HIS A 166 2.67 2.99 2.26
CA HIS A 166 2.68 4.41 1.94
C HIS A 166 3.95 4.79 1.18
N VAL A 167 5.13 4.61 1.79
CA VAL A 167 6.43 5.01 1.22
C VAL A 167 6.70 4.25 -0.07
N GLY A 168 6.28 2.99 -0.16
CA GLY A 168 6.36 2.23 -1.39
C GLY A 168 5.50 2.83 -2.50
N GLY A 169 4.37 3.45 -2.18
CA GLY A 169 3.61 4.28 -3.11
C GLY A 169 4.36 5.57 -3.48
N ASP A 170 4.90 6.29 -2.50
CA ASP A 170 5.58 7.59 -2.66
C ASP A 170 6.69 7.51 -3.70
N ILE A 171 7.60 6.55 -3.54
CA ILE A 171 8.78 6.45 -4.42
C ILE A 171 8.41 6.02 -5.85
N HIS A 172 7.16 5.68 -6.13
CA HIS A 172 6.67 5.48 -7.51
C HIS A 172 6.08 6.76 -8.12
N ASN A 173 5.82 7.78 -7.33
CA ASN A 173 5.53 9.12 -7.83
C ASN A 173 6.87 9.78 -8.25
N PRO A 174 7.10 10.10 -9.53
CA PRO A 174 8.41 10.60 -9.99
C PRO A 174 8.92 11.81 -9.21
N VAL A 175 8.02 12.70 -8.76
CA VAL A 175 8.38 13.92 -8.02
C VAL A 175 8.80 13.69 -6.56
N HIS A 176 8.80 12.45 -6.06
CA HIS A 176 9.30 12.07 -4.72
C HIS A 176 10.74 11.54 -4.74
N ASN A 177 11.34 11.43 -5.92
CA ASN A 177 12.60 10.71 -6.10
C ASN A 177 13.78 11.63 -6.43
N ALA A 178 13.54 12.92 -6.63
CA ALA A 178 14.58 13.82 -7.09
C ALA A 178 14.18 15.29 -6.94
N SER A 179 15.19 16.10 -6.65
CA SER A 179 15.06 17.54 -6.58
C SER A 179 15.99 18.22 -7.59
N ARG A 180 15.40 19.12 -8.39
CA ARG A 180 16.10 19.84 -9.45
C ARG A 180 16.75 21.10 -8.92
N ILE A 181 18.05 21.23 -9.17
CA ILE A 181 18.83 22.44 -8.90
C ILE A 181 18.71 23.39 -10.09
N THR A 182 18.39 24.65 -9.80
CA THR A 182 18.39 25.77 -10.76
C THR A 182 18.93 27.02 -10.07
N GLU A 183 19.23 28.07 -10.82
CA GLU A 183 19.60 29.37 -10.24
C GLU A 183 18.54 29.88 -9.24
N ASN A 184 17.26 29.66 -9.53
CA ASN A 184 16.14 30.06 -8.66
C ASN A 184 15.82 29.05 -7.55
N SER A 185 16.46 27.89 -7.55
CA SER A 185 16.34 26.84 -6.53
C SER A 185 17.71 26.23 -6.24
N PRO A 186 18.66 26.99 -5.66
CA PRO A 186 20.04 26.54 -5.51
C PRO A 186 20.17 25.39 -4.50
N LYS A 187 19.19 25.20 -3.62
CA LYS A 187 19.07 24.10 -2.65
C LYS A 187 18.18 22.95 -3.14
N GLY A 188 17.76 22.99 -4.40
CA GLY A 188 16.75 22.09 -4.95
C GLY A 188 15.33 22.64 -4.86
N ASP A 189 14.50 22.18 -5.78
CA ASP A 189 13.10 22.56 -5.91
C ASP A 189 12.12 21.71 -5.09
N GLN A 190 12.64 20.86 -4.19
CA GLN A 190 11.89 20.01 -3.27
C GLN A 190 10.87 19.13 -4.00
N GLY A 191 11.35 18.28 -4.92
CA GLY A 191 10.45 17.46 -5.75
C GLY A 191 9.49 18.28 -6.61
N GLY A 192 9.89 19.46 -7.08
CA GLY A 192 8.99 20.35 -7.84
C GLY A 192 7.97 21.12 -7.02
N ASN A 193 8.03 21.09 -5.68
CA ASN A 193 7.20 21.96 -4.84
C ASN A 193 7.46 23.45 -5.11
N ARG A 194 8.70 23.79 -5.52
CA ARG A 194 9.08 25.15 -5.92
C ARG A 194 8.82 25.47 -7.39
N PHE A 195 8.15 24.60 -8.16
CA PHE A 195 7.73 24.87 -9.53
C PHE A 195 6.22 25.16 -9.57
N THR A 196 5.86 26.44 -9.65
CA THR A 196 4.46 26.88 -9.60
C THR A 196 3.78 26.77 -10.97
N PHE A 197 2.58 26.17 -11.04
CA PHE A 197 1.68 26.25 -12.19
C PHE A 197 0.59 27.31 -12.00
N ILE A 198 0.01 27.37 -10.80
CA ILE A 198 -1.00 28.37 -10.42
C ILE A 198 -0.54 29.03 -9.13
N PRO A 199 -0.28 30.34 -9.10
CA PRO A 199 0.05 31.05 -7.88
C PRO A 199 -1.08 30.95 -6.85
N ARG A 200 -0.71 30.88 -5.57
CA ARG A 200 -1.68 31.00 -4.49
C ARG A 200 -2.11 32.47 -4.38
N THR A 201 -3.40 32.70 -4.23
CA THR A 201 -3.97 34.01 -3.87
C THR A 201 -4.78 33.88 -2.58
N GLU A 202 -5.38 34.96 -2.12
CA GLU A 202 -6.31 34.93 -0.97
C GLU A 202 -7.53 34.04 -1.25
N THR A 203 -7.99 34.00 -2.50
CA THR A 203 -9.22 33.30 -2.91
C THR A 203 -8.97 31.98 -3.63
N GLN A 204 -7.73 31.73 -4.08
CA GLN A 204 -7.37 30.55 -4.86
C GLN A 204 -6.22 29.79 -4.22
N ARG A 205 -6.44 28.49 -3.98
CA ARG A 205 -5.37 27.57 -3.61
C ARG A 205 -4.40 27.45 -4.78
N GLY A 206 -3.12 27.69 -4.51
CA GLY A 206 -2.06 27.50 -5.50
C GLY A 206 -1.91 26.04 -5.93
N LEU A 207 -1.26 25.83 -7.07
CA LEU A 207 -0.91 24.53 -7.60
C LEU A 207 0.55 24.57 -8.06
N ASN A 208 1.39 23.72 -7.46
CA ASN A 208 2.74 23.48 -7.93
C ASN A 208 2.81 22.16 -8.72
N LEU A 209 3.97 21.87 -9.29
CA LEU A 209 4.23 20.67 -10.07
C LEU A 209 4.06 19.40 -9.22
N HIS A 210 4.56 19.42 -7.98
CA HIS A 210 4.46 18.28 -7.05
C HIS A 210 2.99 17.91 -6.78
N GLY A 211 2.23 18.86 -6.22
CA GLY A 211 0.81 18.69 -5.95
C GLY A 211 -0.04 18.46 -7.20
N TYR A 212 0.43 18.83 -8.40
CA TYR A 212 -0.20 18.41 -9.65
C TYR A 212 -0.03 16.90 -9.87
N TRP A 213 1.20 16.38 -9.74
CA TRP A 213 1.52 14.96 -9.92
C TRP A 213 0.81 14.07 -8.91
N ASP A 214 0.84 14.46 -7.63
CA ASP A 214 0.19 13.78 -6.51
C ASP A 214 -1.30 13.53 -6.77
N SER A 215 -1.96 14.52 -7.36
CA SER A 215 -3.41 14.51 -7.58
C SER A 215 -3.83 14.26 -9.04
N ILE A 216 -2.93 13.73 -9.87
CA ILE A 216 -3.20 13.48 -11.31
C ILE A 216 -4.49 12.67 -11.51
N ILE A 217 -4.71 11.62 -10.72
CA ILE A 217 -5.86 10.73 -10.92
C ILE A 217 -7.15 11.41 -10.48
N GLY A 218 -7.18 12.00 -9.29
CA GLY A 218 -8.34 12.75 -8.78
C GLY A 218 -8.72 13.90 -9.70
N ARG A 219 -7.75 14.64 -10.25
CA ARG A 219 -8.01 15.70 -11.24
C ARG A 219 -8.56 15.16 -12.55
N ARG A 220 -8.06 14.01 -13.03
CA ARG A 220 -8.51 13.45 -14.31
C ARG A 220 -9.88 12.77 -14.21
N LYS A 221 -10.18 12.20 -13.05
CA LYS A 221 -11.40 11.46 -12.74
C LYS A 221 -11.97 11.94 -11.39
N PRO A 222 -12.54 13.15 -11.31
CA PRO A 222 -13.10 13.64 -10.06
C PRO A 222 -14.16 12.68 -9.52
N ARG A 223 -14.19 12.50 -8.20
CA ARG A 223 -15.26 11.81 -7.49
C ARG A 223 -16.58 12.56 -7.72
N LYS A 224 -17.67 11.82 -7.87
CA LYS A 224 -19.02 12.36 -8.12
C LYS A 224 -20.03 11.70 -7.18
N ASN A 225 -21.13 12.39 -6.92
CA ASN A 225 -22.31 11.86 -6.20
C ASN A 225 -21.98 11.27 -4.82
N ASP A 226 -20.99 11.85 -4.13
CA ASP A 226 -20.52 11.38 -2.82
C ASP A 226 -20.21 9.86 -2.77
N ALA A 227 -19.80 9.31 -3.92
CA ALA A 227 -19.51 7.90 -4.06
C ALA A 227 -18.49 7.46 -3.01
N CYS A 228 -18.79 6.36 -2.31
CA CYS A 228 -17.84 5.81 -1.34
C CYS A 228 -16.56 5.33 -2.05
N ASP A 229 -15.49 5.14 -1.27
CA ASP A 229 -14.17 4.80 -1.82
C ASP A 229 -14.18 3.59 -2.73
N THR A 230 -14.88 2.52 -2.34
CA THR A 230 -14.93 1.29 -3.14
C THR A 230 -15.63 1.52 -4.49
N ASP A 231 -16.71 2.30 -4.51
CA ASP A 231 -17.48 2.56 -5.73
C ASP A 231 -16.72 3.46 -6.70
N TYR A 232 -15.94 4.39 -6.15
CA TYR A 232 -15.10 5.29 -6.93
C TYR A 232 -13.81 4.62 -7.41
N LEU A 233 -13.07 3.93 -6.53
CA LEU A 233 -11.69 3.51 -6.78
C LEU A 233 -11.57 2.13 -7.45
N ILE A 234 -12.40 1.15 -7.08
CA ILE A 234 -12.30 -0.22 -7.65
C ILE A 234 -12.45 -0.22 -9.18
N PRO A 235 -13.42 0.51 -9.79
CA PRO A 235 -13.52 0.56 -11.24
C PRO A 235 -12.30 1.23 -11.90
N ILE A 236 -11.64 2.16 -11.23
CA ILE A 236 -10.41 2.81 -11.71
C ILE A 236 -9.24 1.83 -11.64
N ALA A 237 -9.05 1.15 -10.50
CA ALA A 237 -8.02 0.13 -10.32
C ALA A 237 -8.13 -0.98 -11.37
N ARG A 238 -9.34 -1.50 -11.63
CA ARG A 238 -9.59 -2.51 -12.69
C ARG A 238 -9.18 -2.01 -14.07
N LYS A 239 -9.45 -0.75 -14.41
CA LYS A 239 -9.01 -0.14 -15.68
C LYS A 239 -7.49 0.02 -15.75
N ILE A 240 -6.85 0.36 -14.64
CA ILE A 240 -5.38 0.44 -14.55
C ILE A 240 -4.77 -0.95 -14.75
N ILE A 241 -5.20 -1.97 -14.01
CA ILE A 241 -4.75 -3.37 -14.14
C ILE A 241 -4.94 -3.88 -15.58
N LYS A 242 -6.11 -3.63 -16.18
CA LYS A 242 -6.37 -4.03 -17.58
C LYS A 242 -5.40 -3.37 -18.56
N LYS A 243 -5.06 -2.10 -18.35
CA LYS A 243 -4.16 -1.35 -19.24
C LYS A 243 -2.70 -1.74 -19.04
N PHE A 244 -2.32 -2.04 -17.81
CA PHE A 244 -0.97 -2.31 -17.36
C PHE A 244 -0.93 -3.66 -16.62
N PRO A 245 -1.13 -4.80 -17.30
CA PRO A 245 -1.25 -6.08 -16.63
C PRO A 245 0.09 -6.53 -16.02
N TYR A 246 0.01 -7.19 -14.86
CA TYR A 246 1.15 -7.73 -14.12
C TYR A 246 2.15 -8.50 -15.00
N SER A 247 1.65 -9.35 -15.92
CA SER A 247 2.49 -10.15 -16.82
C SER A 247 3.47 -9.31 -17.65
N LYS A 248 3.10 -8.07 -18.01
CA LYS A 248 3.95 -7.14 -18.76
C LYS A 248 4.92 -6.34 -17.89
N MET A 249 4.72 -6.36 -16.57
CA MET A 249 5.55 -5.62 -15.60
C MET A 249 6.50 -6.50 -14.80
N ARG A 250 6.36 -7.84 -14.90
CA ARG A 250 7.13 -8.82 -14.11
C ARG A 250 8.65 -8.59 -14.14
N SER A 251 9.22 -8.25 -15.30
CA SER A 251 10.66 -8.01 -15.45
C SER A 251 11.15 -6.72 -14.77
N ARG A 252 10.24 -5.76 -14.54
CA ARG A 252 10.52 -4.47 -13.89
C ARG A 252 10.34 -4.48 -12.38
N LEU A 253 9.79 -5.55 -11.79
CA LEU A 253 9.47 -5.58 -10.37
C LEU A 253 10.68 -5.29 -9.48
N LYS A 254 11.83 -5.94 -9.74
CA LYS A 254 13.09 -5.72 -9.00
C LYS A 254 12.86 -5.64 -7.47
N LEU A 255 12.15 -6.63 -6.92
CA LEU A 255 11.72 -6.60 -5.51
C LEU A 255 12.91 -6.56 -4.56
N GLY A 256 12.80 -5.78 -3.48
CA GLY A 256 13.87 -5.56 -2.50
C GLY A 256 14.99 -4.64 -2.99
N ASP A 257 14.95 -4.15 -4.24
CA ASP A 257 15.92 -3.20 -4.77
C ASP A 257 15.31 -1.79 -4.84
N TYR A 258 15.10 -1.20 -3.67
CA TYR A 258 14.46 0.12 -3.54
C TYR A 258 15.28 1.23 -4.21
N LYS A 259 16.61 1.08 -4.29
CA LYS A 259 17.47 2.00 -5.05
C LYS A 259 17.14 1.99 -6.54
N LYS A 260 16.89 0.82 -7.13
CA LYS A 260 16.41 0.74 -8.53
C LYS A 260 15.01 1.33 -8.70
N TRP A 261 14.12 1.21 -7.72
CA TRP A 261 12.80 1.84 -7.80
C TRP A 261 12.93 3.36 -7.82
N ASN A 262 13.76 3.92 -6.94
CA ASN A 262 14.07 5.35 -6.87
C ASN A 262 14.69 5.88 -8.17
N MET A 263 15.68 5.17 -8.71
CA MET A 263 16.31 5.53 -9.98
C MET A 263 15.34 5.50 -11.17
N GLU A 264 14.34 4.61 -11.15
CA GLU A 264 13.26 4.61 -12.14
C GLU A 264 12.41 5.89 -12.05
N GLY A 265 12.09 6.34 -10.83
CA GLY A 265 11.44 7.62 -10.57
C GLY A 265 12.25 8.81 -11.10
N PHE A 266 13.55 8.85 -10.82
CA PHE A 266 14.46 9.87 -11.36
C PHE A 266 14.49 9.88 -12.89
N LYS A 267 14.54 8.71 -13.54
CA LYS A 267 14.49 8.61 -15.00
C LYS A 267 13.20 9.23 -15.56
N LEU A 268 12.04 8.93 -14.95
CA LEU A 268 10.75 9.49 -15.36
C LEU A 268 10.67 11.00 -15.12
N LEU A 269 11.35 11.49 -14.10
CA LEU A 269 11.42 12.92 -13.81
C LEU A 269 12.03 13.68 -14.99
N ASN A 270 13.09 13.13 -15.60
CA ASN A 270 13.74 13.73 -16.76
C ASN A 270 12.95 13.53 -18.06
N GLU A 271 12.35 12.36 -18.26
CA GLU A 271 11.67 12.01 -19.52
C GLU A 271 10.24 12.56 -19.62
N VAL A 272 9.56 12.73 -18.48
CA VAL A 272 8.12 12.98 -18.44
C VAL A 272 7.74 14.20 -17.59
N VAL A 273 8.41 14.43 -16.46
CA VAL A 273 8.05 15.50 -15.53
C VAL A 273 8.56 16.86 -16.02
N TYR A 274 9.87 17.05 -16.13
CA TYR A 274 10.48 18.31 -16.53
C TYR A 274 10.77 18.35 -18.03
N THR A 275 9.71 18.48 -18.81
CA THR A 275 9.82 18.64 -20.28
C THR A 275 9.78 20.11 -20.69
N PRO A 276 10.27 20.50 -21.88
CA PRO A 276 10.11 21.86 -22.40
C PRO A 276 8.66 22.33 -22.60
N GLU A 277 7.67 21.44 -22.41
CA GLU A 277 6.22 21.75 -22.50
C GLU A 277 5.62 22.34 -21.21
N ILE A 278 6.42 22.56 -20.16
CA ILE A 278 5.96 23.17 -18.91
C ILE A 278 6.68 24.50 -18.65
N SER A 279 5.90 25.49 -18.20
CA SER A 279 6.37 26.83 -17.83
C SER A 279 5.86 27.18 -16.44
N ARG A 280 6.59 28.04 -15.73
CA ARG A 280 6.13 28.57 -14.44
C ARG A 280 4.90 29.45 -14.66
N ASN A 281 3.98 29.40 -13.70
CA ASN A 281 2.72 30.17 -13.68
C ASN A 281 1.77 29.88 -14.84
N GLU A 282 1.95 28.73 -15.52
CA GLU A 282 1.09 28.28 -16.59
C GLU A 282 0.66 26.82 -16.38
N MET A 283 -0.60 26.52 -16.69
CA MET A 283 -1.06 25.14 -16.66
C MET A 283 -0.43 24.33 -17.81
N PRO A 284 0.04 23.09 -17.55
CA PRO A 284 0.70 22.28 -18.56
C PRO A 284 -0.24 21.95 -19.74
N SER A 285 0.34 21.79 -20.93
CA SER A 285 -0.40 21.51 -22.17
C SER A 285 -1.29 20.25 -22.07
N LYS A 286 -2.35 20.15 -22.91
CA LYS A 286 -3.17 18.92 -22.99
C LYS A 286 -2.32 17.66 -23.27
N LYS A 287 -1.25 17.81 -24.07
CA LYS A 287 -0.31 16.74 -24.41
C LYS A 287 0.47 16.27 -23.19
N TYR A 288 1.04 17.21 -22.42
CA TYR A 288 1.68 16.92 -21.14
C TYR A 288 0.74 16.19 -20.19
N ARG A 289 -0.46 16.73 -19.97
CA ARG A 289 -1.44 16.16 -19.04
C ARG A 289 -1.81 14.71 -19.39
N LYS A 290 -1.94 14.38 -20.69
CA LYS A 290 -2.21 13.02 -21.16
C LYS A 290 -1.03 12.08 -20.92
N ARG A 291 0.20 12.55 -21.11
CA ARG A 291 1.43 11.77 -20.87
C ARG A 291 1.66 11.53 -19.37
N ALA A 292 1.47 12.56 -18.55
CA ALA A 292 1.54 12.48 -17.10
C ALA A 292 0.49 11.50 -16.53
N ASP A 293 -0.78 11.62 -16.94
CA ASP A 293 -1.86 10.69 -16.56
C ASP A 293 -1.59 9.24 -16.94
N ARG A 294 -1.04 8.99 -18.14
CA ARG A 294 -0.65 7.63 -18.53
C ARG A 294 0.49 7.11 -17.63
N THR A 295 1.50 7.93 -17.37
CA THR A 295 2.69 7.56 -16.60
C THR A 295 2.36 7.31 -15.14
N ALA A 296 1.54 8.17 -14.53
CA ALA A 296 1.04 8.00 -13.17
C ALA A 296 0.28 6.68 -13.01
N ARG A 297 -0.64 6.36 -13.93
CA ARG A 297 -1.36 5.08 -13.90
C ARG A 297 -0.45 3.86 -14.08
N GLU A 298 0.60 3.99 -14.88
CA GLU A 298 1.61 2.93 -15.04
C GLU A 298 2.41 2.73 -13.75
N GLN A 299 2.81 3.81 -13.08
CA GLN A 299 3.55 3.76 -11.82
C GLN A 299 2.70 3.29 -10.64
N ILE A 300 1.43 3.68 -10.55
CA ILE A 300 0.47 3.15 -9.57
C ILE A 300 0.29 1.63 -9.75
N ALA A 301 0.19 1.15 -11.00
CA ALA A 301 0.13 -0.29 -11.27
C ALA A 301 1.41 -1.00 -10.81
N LEU A 302 2.58 -0.45 -11.17
CA LEU A 302 3.87 -1.03 -10.83
C LEU A 302 4.10 -1.05 -9.31
N ALA A 303 3.75 0.03 -8.62
CA ALA A 303 3.79 0.15 -7.16
C ALA A 303 2.93 -0.93 -6.50
N GLY A 304 1.66 -1.05 -6.93
CA GLY A 304 0.75 -2.05 -6.39
C GLY A 304 1.27 -3.47 -6.60
N TYR A 305 1.80 -3.78 -7.79
CA TYR A 305 2.38 -5.10 -8.05
C TYR A 305 3.64 -5.39 -7.24
N ARG A 306 4.53 -4.39 -7.09
CA ARG A 306 5.73 -4.50 -6.27
C ARG A 306 5.39 -4.73 -4.80
N LEU A 307 4.48 -3.94 -4.24
CA LEU A 307 4.01 -4.07 -2.87
C LEU A 307 3.31 -5.40 -2.63
N GLY A 308 2.33 -5.76 -3.45
CA GLY A 308 1.58 -7.01 -3.29
C GLY A 308 2.44 -8.25 -3.44
N GLU A 309 3.38 -8.28 -4.40
CA GLU A 309 4.32 -9.40 -4.55
C GLU A 309 5.36 -9.44 -3.42
N THR A 310 5.77 -8.28 -2.89
CA THR A 310 6.68 -8.23 -1.73
C THR A 310 5.98 -8.78 -0.50
N LEU A 311 4.75 -8.35 -0.22
CA LEU A 311 3.95 -8.88 0.89
C LEU A 311 3.66 -10.38 0.74
N ASN A 312 3.41 -10.87 -0.47
CA ASN A 312 3.35 -12.32 -0.73
C ASN A 312 4.64 -13.03 -0.32
N ARG A 313 5.81 -12.45 -0.59
CA ARG A 313 7.11 -13.04 -0.20
C ARG A 313 7.46 -12.86 1.27
N ILE A 314 6.92 -11.85 1.94
CA ILE A 314 7.09 -11.63 3.37
C ILE A 314 6.25 -12.66 4.13
N PHE A 315 4.99 -12.84 3.72
CA PHE A 315 4.03 -13.70 4.40
C PHE A 315 3.95 -15.11 3.82
N ALA A 316 4.72 -15.42 2.77
CA ALA A 316 4.92 -16.79 2.34
C ALA A 316 5.58 -17.55 3.49
N GLU A 317 4.91 -18.60 3.95
CA GLU A 317 5.52 -19.55 4.86
C GLU A 317 6.83 -20.04 4.22
N LYS A 318 7.96 -19.84 4.90
CA LYS A 318 9.20 -20.53 4.52
C LYS A 318 8.85 -22.01 4.45
N PRO A 319 9.31 -22.77 3.43
CA PRO A 319 9.32 -24.22 3.54
C PRO A 319 10.05 -24.51 4.85
N ILE A 320 9.40 -25.23 5.76
CA ILE A 320 9.94 -25.58 7.07
C ILE A 320 11.26 -26.34 6.84
N GLY A 321 12.36 -25.60 6.89
CA GLY A 321 13.68 -26.12 7.13
C GLY A 321 13.87 -26.09 8.63
N GLU A 322 13.82 -27.27 9.24
CA GLU A 322 14.34 -27.57 10.57
C GLU A 322 13.87 -26.63 11.69
N SER A 323 12.58 -26.69 12.03
CA SER A 323 12.19 -26.65 13.44
C SER A 323 11.76 -28.05 13.86
N MET A 324 12.33 -28.53 14.95
CA MET A 324 12.03 -29.84 15.52
C MET A 324 10.53 -29.93 15.82
N GLY A 325 9.86 -30.91 15.19
CA GLY A 325 8.60 -31.48 15.66
C GLY A 325 7.30 -30.72 15.34
N SER A 326 6.79 -30.83 14.11
CA SER A 326 5.35 -31.03 13.88
C SER A 326 5.13 -31.82 12.57
N PRO A 327 4.36 -32.92 12.58
CA PRO A 327 4.38 -33.91 11.50
C PRO A 327 3.50 -33.50 10.31
N ASN A 328 3.88 -33.99 9.13
CA ASN A 328 3.19 -33.91 7.82
C ASN A 328 1.74 -34.50 7.78
N ASN A 329 0.93 -34.38 8.84
CA ASN A 329 -0.32 -35.14 9.03
C ASN A 329 -1.60 -34.29 9.15
N CYS A 330 -1.52 -32.95 9.11
CA CYS A 330 -2.68 -32.07 9.34
C CYS A 330 -3.46 -31.66 8.07
N LEU A 331 -2.95 -31.95 6.87
CA LEU A 331 -3.61 -31.60 5.61
C LEU A 331 -4.15 -32.86 4.94
N ILE A 332 -5.45 -32.89 4.62
CA ILE A 332 -6.09 -34.08 4.04
C ILE A 332 -7.01 -33.72 2.87
N ILE A 333 -7.15 -34.63 1.91
CA ILE A 333 -8.08 -34.45 0.78
C ILE A 333 -9.38 -35.20 1.08
N ARG A 334 -10.50 -34.48 1.18
CA ARG A 334 -11.82 -35.08 1.45
C ARG A 334 -12.87 -34.52 0.51
N LYS A 335 -13.93 -35.31 0.29
CA LYS A 335 -15.16 -34.77 -0.28
C LYS A 335 -15.89 -34.03 0.83
N VAL A 336 -16.08 -32.74 0.65
CA VAL A 336 -16.81 -31.89 1.60
C VAL A 336 -17.93 -31.16 0.87
N LEU A 337 -19.00 -30.85 1.59
CA LEU A 337 -20.01 -29.92 1.10
C LEU A 337 -19.33 -28.57 0.92
N TYR A 338 -19.23 -28.12 -0.33
CA TYR A 338 -18.62 -26.83 -0.63
C TYR A 338 -19.68 -25.86 -1.16
N PRO A 339 -20.08 -24.86 -0.36
CA PRO A 339 -21.15 -23.96 -0.77
C PRO A 339 -20.67 -23.02 -1.89
N VAL A 340 -21.38 -23.04 -3.02
CA VAL A 340 -21.26 -22.00 -4.07
C VAL A 340 -22.04 -20.73 -3.67
N SER A 341 -22.86 -20.79 -2.60
CA SER A 341 -23.64 -19.67 -2.07
C SER A 341 -23.70 -19.67 -0.54
N LYS A 342 -23.87 -18.50 0.09
CA LYS A 342 -23.90 -18.34 1.56
C LYS A 342 -25.10 -18.98 2.27
N ARG A 343 -26.08 -19.54 1.54
CA ARG A 343 -27.27 -20.20 2.13
C ARG A 343 -27.27 -21.69 1.77
N PRO A 344 -27.60 -22.58 2.72
CA PRO A 344 -27.80 -24.00 2.42
C PRO A 344 -28.97 -24.14 1.45
N THR A 345 -28.71 -24.68 0.27
CA THR A 345 -29.75 -25.12 -0.67
C THR A 345 -29.86 -26.64 -0.59
N PRO A 346 -31.04 -27.24 -0.86
CA PRO A 346 -31.20 -28.70 -0.87
C PRO A 346 -30.22 -29.43 -1.81
N ASP A 347 -29.78 -28.75 -2.87
CA ASP A 347 -28.94 -29.30 -3.94
C ASP A 347 -27.46 -28.90 -3.83
N GLN A 348 -26.89 -28.89 -2.61
CA GLN A 348 -25.47 -28.57 -2.44
C GLN A 348 -24.56 -29.68 -2.99
N GLU A 349 -23.71 -29.31 -3.95
CA GLU A 349 -22.79 -30.24 -4.60
C GLU A 349 -21.58 -30.56 -3.71
N MET A 350 -21.27 -31.85 -3.58
CA MET A 350 -20.05 -32.32 -2.92
C MET A 350 -18.83 -32.08 -3.81
N ARG A 351 -17.83 -31.37 -3.31
CA ARG A 351 -16.57 -31.12 -4.02
C ARG A 351 -15.41 -31.78 -3.29
N ILE A 352 -14.34 -32.08 -4.03
CA ILE A 352 -13.10 -32.59 -3.45
C ILE A 352 -12.29 -31.39 -2.99
N ALA A 353 -11.96 -31.33 -1.70
CA ALA A 353 -11.21 -30.23 -1.12
C ALA A 353 -9.99 -30.76 -0.36
N LEU A 354 -8.91 -29.98 -0.40
CA LEU A 354 -7.85 -30.02 0.59
C LEU A 354 -8.34 -29.25 1.81
N ILE A 355 -8.37 -29.92 2.95
CA ILE A 355 -8.79 -29.35 4.22
C ILE A 355 -7.66 -29.44 5.23
N ASP A 356 -7.54 -28.42 6.07
CA ASP A 356 -6.63 -28.38 7.21
C ASP A 356 -7.40 -28.75 8.47
N ILE A 357 -7.03 -29.87 9.08
CA ILE A 357 -7.67 -30.44 10.28
C ILE A 357 -6.98 -30.01 11.58
N CYS A 358 -5.95 -29.15 11.47
CA CYS A 358 -5.24 -28.54 12.59
C CYS A 358 -5.14 -27.01 12.42
N PRO A 359 -6.26 -26.29 12.20
CA PRO A 359 -6.20 -24.86 11.94
C PRO A 359 -5.59 -24.10 13.13
N PRO A 360 -4.81 -23.03 12.90
CA PRO A 360 -4.01 -22.36 13.93
C PRO A 360 -4.83 -21.72 15.06
N ASN A 361 -6.14 -21.51 14.85
CA ASN A 361 -7.06 -20.90 15.81
C ASN A 361 -8.20 -21.87 16.19
N ARG A 362 -7.88 -23.15 16.41
CA ARG A 362 -8.87 -24.20 16.77
C ARG A 362 -9.65 -23.79 18.04
N GLY A 363 -10.98 -23.93 18.01
CA GLY A 363 -11.86 -23.54 19.12
C GLY A 363 -12.15 -22.04 19.30
N MET A 364 -11.52 -21.14 18.54
CA MET A 364 -11.80 -19.69 18.59
C MET A 364 -12.84 -19.21 17.57
N VAL A 365 -13.16 -20.03 16.57
CA VAL A 365 -14.08 -19.70 15.47
C VAL A 365 -14.92 -20.94 15.15
N THR A 366 -16.22 -20.76 14.95
CA THR A 366 -17.11 -21.85 14.54
C THR A 366 -16.73 -22.36 13.15
N ARG A 367 -16.35 -23.64 13.05
CA ARG A 367 -15.96 -24.29 11.80
C ARG A 367 -16.85 -25.49 11.47
N PRO A 368 -16.94 -25.88 10.20
CA PRO A 368 -17.43 -27.20 9.82
C PRO A 368 -16.56 -28.29 10.45
N THR A 369 -17.17 -29.44 10.73
CA THR A 369 -16.47 -30.61 11.25
C THR A 369 -16.57 -31.78 10.29
N THR A 370 -15.56 -32.65 10.28
CA THR A 370 -15.54 -33.86 9.46
C THR A 370 -15.07 -35.05 10.31
N PRO A 371 -15.67 -36.25 10.14
CA PRO A 371 -15.19 -37.44 10.83
C PRO A 371 -13.90 -37.94 10.20
N ILE A 372 -12.93 -38.30 11.04
CA ILE A 372 -11.64 -38.88 10.62
C ILE A 372 -11.37 -40.11 11.49
N THR A 373 -11.08 -41.22 10.84
CA THR A 373 -10.62 -42.44 11.51
C THR A 373 -9.14 -42.32 11.84
N VAL A 374 -8.81 -42.45 13.11
CA VAL A 374 -7.45 -42.44 13.65
C VAL A 374 -7.30 -43.71 14.49
N PHE A 375 -6.38 -44.61 14.10
CA PHE A 375 -6.16 -45.90 14.75
C PHE A 375 -7.43 -46.77 14.90
N GLY A 376 -8.30 -46.78 13.89
CA GLY A 376 -9.55 -47.55 13.90
C GLY A 376 -10.73 -46.89 14.61
N GLU A 377 -10.53 -45.76 15.29
CA GLU A 377 -11.59 -45.01 15.97
C GLU A 377 -11.94 -43.73 15.21
N SER A 378 -13.23 -43.43 15.07
CA SER A 378 -13.71 -42.23 14.37
C SER A 378 -13.84 -41.05 15.34
N ALA A 379 -13.17 -39.93 15.04
CA ALA A 379 -13.27 -38.69 15.80
C ALA A 379 -13.63 -37.50 14.90
N MET A 380 -14.34 -36.51 15.44
CA MET A 380 -14.73 -35.30 14.71
C MET A 380 -13.61 -34.25 14.78
N PHE A 381 -13.20 -33.74 13.63
CA PHE A 381 -12.20 -32.67 13.53
C PHE A 381 -12.82 -31.42 12.91
N GLU A 382 -12.57 -30.26 13.54
CA GLU A 382 -12.78 -28.96 12.90
C GLU A 382 -11.81 -28.82 11.72
N TYR A 383 -12.26 -28.20 10.64
CA TYR A 383 -11.39 -27.97 9.49
C TYR A 383 -11.62 -26.65 8.78
N ASP A 384 -10.58 -26.16 8.11
CA ASP A 384 -10.65 -25.06 7.15
C ASP A 384 -10.43 -25.58 5.72
N VAL A 385 -11.19 -25.07 4.74
CA VAL A 385 -11.00 -25.43 3.33
C VAL A 385 -9.84 -24.64 2.76
N VAL A 386 -8.73 -25.33 2.49
CA VAL A 386 -7.52 -24.73 1.90
C VAL A 386 -7.68 -24.56 0.39
N ARG A 387 -8.22 -25.57 -0.29
CA ARG A 387 -8.38 -25.57 -1.75
C ARG A 387 -9.46 -26.53 -2.22
N VAL A 388 -10.17 -26.20 -3.30
CA VAL A 388 -11.15 -27.08 -3.94
C VAL A 388 -10.66 -27.54 -5.32
N PHE A 389 -11.01 -28.76 -5.70
CA PHE A 389 -10.63 -29.41 -6.95
C PHE A 389 -11.86 -29.85 -7.74
N THR A 390 -11.73 -29.87 -9.07
CA THR A 390 -12.80 -30.32 -9.97
C THR A 390 -12.82 -31.83 -10.05
N THR A 391 -11.64 -32.47 -10.01
CA THR A 391 -11.50 -33.92 -10.10
C THR A 391 -10.60 -34.48 -8.99
N LYS A 392 -10.77 -35.77 -8.69
CA LYS A 392 -9.93 -36.47 -7.70
C LYS A 392 -8.47 -36.52 -8.14
N LYS A 393 -8.23 -36.68 -9.45
CA LYS A 393 -6.90 -36.74 -10.05
C LYS A 393 -6.13 -35.44 -9.83
N GLU A 394 -6.76 -34.29 -10.02
CA GLU A 394 -6.15 -32.98 -9.75
C GLU A 394 -5.73 -32.83 -8.27
N ALA A 395 -6.59 -33.32 -7.37
CA ALA A 395 -6.32 -33.29 -5.94
C ALA A 395 -5.14 -34.20 -5.58
N GLU A 396 -5.09 -35.43 -6.11
CA GLU A 396 -4.01 -36.39 -5.88
C GLU A 396 -2.66 -35.91 -6.46
N GLU A 397 -2.66 -35.33 -7.66
CA GLU A 397 -1.47 -34.73 -8.26
C GLU A 397 -0.95 -33.56 -7.43
N PHE A 398 -1.86 -32.71 -6.93
CA PHE A 398 -1.51 -31.62 -6.02
C PHE A 398 -0.93 -32.15 -4.71
N ALA A 399 -1.54 -33.15 -4.08
CA ALA A 399 -1.03 -33.74 -2.85
C ALA A 399 0.36 -34.36 -3.06
N LYS A 400 0.55 -35.12 -4.14
CA LYS A 400 1.83 -35.73 -4.49
C LYS A 400 2.93 -34.68 -4.69
N LYS A 401 2.62 -33.60 -5.41
CA LYS A 401 3.56 -32.49 -5.66
C LYS A 401 3.98 -31.79 -4.36
N ASN A 402 3.06 -31.68 -3.39
CA ASN A 402 3.28 -30.94 -2.14
C ASN A 402 3.57 -31.85 -0.94
N LYS A 403 3.83 -33.16 -1.17
CA LYS A 403 4.11 -34.16 -0.12
C LYS A 403 3.03 -34.23 0.98
N ILE A 404 1.78 -33.95 0.62
CA ILE A 404 0.64 -34.02 1.54
C ILE A 404 0.26 -35.49 1.71
N LYS A 405 0.28 -35.98 2.95
CA LYS A 405 -0.21 -37.32 3.27
C LYS A 405 -1.70 -37.24 3.57
N ASP A 406 -2.52 -37.79 2.68
CA ASP A 406 -3.91 -38.07 3.02
C ASP A 406 -3.90 -38.98 4.25
N SER A 407 -4.51 -38.56 5.37
CA SER A 407 -4.63 -39.37 6.57
C SER A 407 -5.62 -40.51 6.33
N ARG A 408 -5.25 -41.45 5.46
CA ARG A 408 -5.50 -42.86 5.71
C ARG A 408 -4.25 -43.39 6.37
N TYR A 409 -3.99 -42.96 7.60
CA TYR A 409 -3.11 -43.76 8.44
C TYR A 409 -3.93 -44.99 8.83
N GLN A 410 -3.38 -46.15 8.48
CA GLN A 410 -3.91 -47.48 8.79
C GLN A 410 -4.34 -47.61 10.25
#